data_AF-M1MQ48-F1
#
_entry.id   AF-M1MQ48-F1
#
_cell.length_a   1.000
_cell.length_b   1.000
_cell.length_c   1.000
_cell.angle_alpha   90.00
_cell.angle_beta   90.00
_cell.angle_gamma   90.00
#
_symmetry.space_group_name_H-M   'P 1'
#
loop_
_entity.id
_entity.type
_entity.pdbx_description
1 polymer ?
#
loop_
_entity_poly.entity_id
_entity_poly.type
_entity_poly.pdbx_seq_one_letter_code
_entity_poly.pdbx_strand_id
1 'polypeptide(L)'
;MNSKYIDELNKNLDKLIANDNFRNKYIVVFGANKPAEKTILHLKSKNIYVDAIIDNSKSKAGKKMLGITIYTPEELLTEFIENAVILIASQYYKEMKTQLERMKYIEEVNIFRTIRYKNYTVDKEYFDEKVSDVIQGYDVYRKIIGKYGDEKTILICPYRGIGDIYFISSYLNEYLIKNNVKEYVLVVVGNTCKRVAAMFNIGNIEVLEQSESDNLVDLYRMIKNEVNFIKVLSHNYIHTDILNKFESSNKLFWGELFKYGVLEIDENSTKTIPLVCKRSEYVEELFAQNNLIRGKTVILSPYANTIVRLEDGVWEEIVEQLNQKGYKVCTNSVGAEEPPIEKSIPLEFPLEEAVSVIEYAGTFIGVRSGFCDLISNAKAKKIVLYPDNQSLFFSIKEMGLSDDISEIVIG
;
A
#
# COMPACT_ATOMS: atom_id res chain seq x y z
N MET A 1 1.97 0.32 -5.81
CA MET A 1 1.82 -0.09 -7.22
C MET A 1 0.44 -0.73 -7.35
N ASN A 2 -0.39 -0.25 -8.28
CA ASN A 2 -1.74 -0.79 -8.56
C ASN A 2 -1.65 -2.28 -8.97
N SER A 3 -2.62 -3.11 -8.61
CA SER A 3 -2.65 -4.54 -8.94
C SER A 3 -2.48 -4.79 -10.45
N LYS A 4 -3.07 -3.94 -11.30
CA LYS A 4 -2.94 -4.03 -12.76
C LYS A 4 -1.48 -3.99 -13.24
N TYR A 5 -0.63 -3.16 -12.62
CA TYR A 5 0.79 -3.07 -12.99
C TYR A 5 1.60 -4.26 -12.46
N ILE A 6 1.20 -4.86 -11.33
CA ILE A 6 1.81 -6.08 -10.81
C ILE A 6 1.48 -7.26 -11.72
N ASP A 7 0.22 -7.37 -12.16
CA ASP A 7 -0.20 -8.42 -13.10
C ASP A 7 0.51 -8.27 -14.46
N GLU A 8 0.61 -7.04 -14.97
CA GLU A 8 1.37 -6.74 -16.19
C GLU A 8 2.86 -7.08 -16.03
N LEU A 9 3.47 -6.69 -14.90
CA LEU A 9 4.85 -7.02 -14.56
C LEU A 9 5.08 -8.53 -14.61
N ASN A 10 4.30 -9.29 -13.85
CA ASN A 10 4.44 -10.74 -13.74
C ASN A 10 4.24 -11.41 -15.09
N LYS A 11 3.23 -10.99 -15.86
CA LYS A 11 2.97 -11.50 -17.22
C LYS A 11 4.14 -11.25 -18.17
N ASN A 12 4.76 -10.08 -18.12
CA ASN A 12 5.91 -9.75 -18.97
C ASN A 12 7.16 -10.51 -18.54
N LEU A 13 7.40 -10.67 -17.24
CA LEU A 13 8.48 -11.51 -16.73
C LEU A 13 8.31 -12.97 -17.16
N ASP A 14 7.10 -13.53 -17.02
CA ASP A 14 6.82 -14.91 -17.43
C ASP A 14 7.04 -15.14 -18.93
N LYS A 15 6.79 -14.14 -19.78
CA LYS A 15 7.14 -14.20 -21.21
C LYS A 15 8.65 -14.27 -21.43
N LEU A 16 9.43 -13.45 -20.72
CA LEU A 16 10.89 -13.49 -20.80
C LEU A 16 11.44 -14.85 -20.32
N ILE A 17 10.83 -15.43 -19.28
CA ILE A 17 11.16 -16.78 -18.81
C ILE A 17 10.86 -17.82 -19.90
N ALA A 18 9.67 -17.77 -20.50
CA ALA A 18 9.26 -18.70 -21.55
C ALA A 18 10.15 -18.63 -22.81
N ASN A 19 10.75 -17.47 -23.07
CA ASN A 19 11.65 -17.21 -24.19
C ASN A 19 13.13 -17.51 -23.87
N ASP A 20 13.43 -18.12 -22.71
CA ASP A 20 14.78 -18.45 -22.25
C ASP A 20 15.72 -17.22 -22.12
N ASN A 21 15.16 -16.03 -21.92
CA ASN A 21 15.93 -14.78 -21.87
C ASN A 21 16.90 -14.70 -20.69
N PHE A 22 16.77 -15.54 -19.65
CA PHE A 22 17.57 -15.46 -18.42
C PHE A 22 18.71 -16.48 -18.33
N ARG A 23 18.78 -17.44 -19.25
CA ARG A 23 19.75 -18.53 -19.17
C ARG A 23 21.18 -18.04 -19.44
N ASN A 24 22.08 -18.31 -18.50
CA ASN A 24 23.49 -17.89 -18.54
C ASN A 24 23.67 -16.37 -18.73
N LYS A 25 22.74 -15.58 -18.19
CA LYS A 25 22.76 -14.11 -18.26
C LYS A 25 23.13 -13.50 -16.93
N TYR A 26 23.70 -12.30 -16.99
CA TYR A 26 23.91 -11.43 -15.84
C TYR A 26 22.68 -10.53 -15.67
N ILE A 27 21.85 -10.79 -14.67
CA ILE A 27 20.54 -10.18 -14.52
C ILE A 27 20.63 -8.95 -13.64
N VAL A 28 20.29 -7.81 -14.21
CA VAL A 28 20.33 -6.49 -13.56
C VAL A 28 18.94 -5.90 -13.52
N VAL A 29 18.54 -5.36 -12.37
CA VAL A 29 17.28 -4.60 -12.25
C VAL A 29 17.59 -3.12 -12.14
N PHE A 30 16.97 -2.29 -12.99
CA PHE A 30 17.13 -0.84 -12.97
C PHE A 30 16.03 -0.20 -12.12
N GLY A 31 16.43 0.32 -10.96
CA GLY A 31 15.65 1.08 -9.99
C GLY A 31 15.62 0.34 -8.66
N ALA A 32 16.01 0.99 -7.57
CA ALA A 32 15.88 0.42 -6.22
C ALA A 32 14.57 0.91 -5.60
N ASN A 33 13.45 0.29 -6.00
CA ASN A 33 12.08 0.66 -5.62
C ASN A 33 11.15 -0.57 -5.54
N LYS A 34 9.90 -0.36 -5.13
CA LYS A 34 8.88 -1.42 -5.04
C LYS A 34 8.70 -2.27 -6.32
N PRO A 35 8.67 -1.69 -7.54
CA PRO A 35 8.72 -2.46 -8.80
C PRO A 35 9.86 -3.48 -8.88
N ALA A 36 11.06 -3.06 -8.48
CA ALA A 36 12.23 -3.92 -8.48
C ALA A 36 12.15 -5.01 -7.42
N GLU A 37 11.66 -4.70 -6.22
CA GLU A 37 11.39 -5.68 -5.18
C GLU A 37 10.46 -6.79 -5.70
N LYS A 38 9.33 -6.41 -6.33
CA LYS A 38 8.39 -7.36 -6.93
C LYS A 38 9.01 -8.17 -8.07
N THR A 39 9.85 -7.54 -8.89
CA THR A 39 10.61 -8.23 -9.95
C THR A 39 11.52 -9.30 -9.36
N ILE A 40 12.31 -8.96 -8.34
CA ILE A 40 13.26 -9.87 -7.67
C ILE A 40 12.52 -11.05 -7.03
N LEU A 41 11.44 -10.77 -6.29
CA LEU A 41 10.65 -11.81 -5.63
C LEU A 41 9.99 -12.76 -6.64
N HIS A 42 9.43 -12.24 -7.74
CA HIS A 42 8.82 -13.05 -8.79
C HIS A 42 9.86 -13.97 -9.44
N LEU A 43 11.01 -13.44 -9.86
CA LEU A 43 12.09 -14.24 -10.45
C LEU A 43 12.62 -15.29 -9.47
N LYS A 44 12.83 -14.92 -8.20
CA LYS A 44 13.27 -15.86 -7.15
C LYS A 44 12.30 -17.02 -7.00
N SER A 45 10.98 -16.78 -7.08
CA SER A 45 9.96 -17.84 -7.03
C SER A 45 10.05 -18.84 -8.19
N LYS A 46 10.74 -18.47 -9.28
CA LYS A 46 11.01 -19.30 -10.46
C LYS A 46 12.44 -19.83 -10.51
N ASN A 47 13.18 -19.76 -9.38
CA ASN A 47 14.60 -20.13 -9.27
C ASN A 47 15.53 -19.33 -10.19
N ILE A 48 15.19 -18.07 -10.46
CA ILE A 48 16.03 -17.12 -11.20
C ILE A 48 16.49 -16.03 -10.23
N TYR A 49 17.80 -15.78 -10.18
CA TYR A 49 18.40 -14.85 -9.22
C TYR A 49 18.89 -13.60 -9.94
N VAL A 50 18.63 -12.43 -9.33
CA VAL A 50 19.12 -11.14 -9.82
C VAL A 50 20.51 -10.91 -9.24
N ASP A 51 21.48 -10.58 -10.11
CA ASP A 51 22.88 -10.42 -9.73
C ASP A 51 23.17 -9.02 -9.15
N ALA A 52 22.50 -8.00 -9.67
CA ALA A 52 22.72 -6.62 -9.24
C ALA A 52 21.50 -5.72 -9.42
N ILE A 53 21.46 -4.63 -8.66
CA ILE A 53 20.51 -3.54 -8.84
C ILE A 53 21.30 -2.29 -9.22
N ILE A 54 20.77 -1.51 -10.16
CA ILE A 54 21.31 -0.19 -10.50
C ILE A 54 20.29 0.92 -10.24
N ASP A 55 20.72 2.05 -9.69
CA ASP A 55 19.89 3.24 -9.47
C ASP A 55 20.74 4.51 -9.66
N ASN A 56 20.19 5.54 -10.31
CA ASN A 56 20.90 6.80 -10.54
C ASN A 56 21.12 7.61 -9.24
N SER A 57 20.44 7.24 -8.16
CA SER A 57 20.60 7.88 -6.86
C SER A 57 21.90 7.45 -6.16
N LYS A 58 22.88 8.36 -6.11
CA LYS A 58 24.13 8.16 -5.36
C LYS A 58 23.93 7.83 -3.87
N SER A 59 22.82 8.27 -3.26
CA SER A 59 22.53 7.97 -1.85
C SER A 59 22.04 6.53 -1.63
N LYS A 60 21.66 5.82 -2.70
CA LYS A 60 21.31 4.40 -2.65
C LYS A 60 22.48 3.49 -3.01
N ALA A 61 23.48 3.99 -3.74
CA ALA A 61 24.68 3.23 -4.08
C ALA A 61 25.37 2.68 -2.82
N GLY A 62 25.79 1.42 -2.87
CA GLY A 62 26.39 0.69 -1.75
C GLY A 62 25.40 0.11 -0.74
N LYS A 63 24.12 0.50 -0.76
CA LYS A 63 23.08 -0.15 0.05
C LYS A 63 22.65 -1.49 -0.55
N LYS A 64 21.85 -2.24 0.21
CA LYS A 64 21.27 -3.51 -0.25
C LYS A 64 19.74 -3.43 -0.29
N MET A 65 19.14 -4.18 -1.22
CA MET A 65 17.71 -4.44 -1.27
C MET A 65 17.53 -5.94 -1.48
N LEU A 66 16.82 -6.60 -0.56
CA LEU A 66 16.68 -8.06 -0.54
C LEU A 66 18.03 -8.80 -0.59
N GLY A 67 19.05 -8.25 0.07
CA GLY A 67 20.42 -8.79 0.09
C GLY A 67 21.27 -8.50 -1.15
N ILE A 68 20.71 -7.90 -2.20
CA ILE A 68 21.41 -7.57 -3.46
C ILE A 68 21.94 -6.14 -3.38
N THR A 69 23.21 -5.95 -3.74
CA THR A 69 23.87 -4.63 -3.72
C THR A 69 23.34 -3.70 -4.81
N ILE A 70 23.14 -2.44 -4.46
CA ILE A 70 22.74 -1.36 -5.36
C ILE A 70 23.98 -0.59 -5.81
N TYR A 71 24.13 -0.43 -7.12
CA TYR A 71 25.19 0.36 -7.76
C TYR A 71 24.58 1.54 -8.51
N THR A 72 25.39 2.53 -8.87
CA THR A 72 25.06 3.42 -9.98
C THR A 72 25.29 2.71 -11.32
N PRO A 73 24.60 3.09 -12.41
CA PRO A 73 24.88 2.52 -13.72
C PRO A 73 26.36 2.64 -14.11
N GLU A 74 26.97 3.78 -13.81
CA GLU A 74 28.39 4.04 -14.10
C GLU A 74 29.34 3.18 -13.27
N GLU A 75 28.98 2.76 -12.06
CA GLU A 75 29.83 1.86 -11.28
C GLU A 75 29.81 0.42 -11.83
N LEU A 76 28.65 -0.07 -12.24
CA LEU A 76 28.47 -1.47 -12.61
C LEU A 76 28.67 -1.74 -14.11
N LEU A 77 28.17 -0.83 -14.96
CA LEU A 77 28.02 -1.07 -16.39
C LEU A 77 29.02 -0.26 -17.24
N THR A 78 30.01 0.39 -16.63
CA THR A 78 31.08 1.10 -17.35
C THR A 78 31.82 0.15 -18.29
N GLU A 79 32.16 -1.05 -17.81
CA GLU A 79 32.62 -2.12 -18.68
C GLU A 79 31.39 -2.83 -19.26
N PHE A 80 31.38 -3.01 -20.59
CA PHE A 80 30.24 -3.61 -21.28
C PHE A 80 30.12 -5.10 -20.92
N ILE A 81 28.96 -5.49 -20.41
CA ILE A 81 28.64 -6.87 -20.04
C ILE A 81 27.77 -7.47 -21.15
N GLU A 82 28.39 -8.24 -22.05
CA GLU A 82 27.73 -8.76 -23.26
C GLU A 82 26.47 -9.58 -22.97
N ASN A 83 26.51 -10.42 -21.93
CA ASN A 83 25.39 -11.27 -21.53
C ASN A 83 24.47 -10.63 -20.48
N ALA A 84 24.48 -9.30 -20.33
CA ALA A 84 23.58 -8.63 -19.41
C ALA A 84 22.13 -8.61 -19.90
N VAL A 85 21.20 -8.81 -18.95
CA VAL A 85 19.77 -8.61 -19.10
C VAL A 85 19.35 -7.56 -18.07
N ILE A 86 18.95 -6.39 -18.55
CA ILE A 86 18.64 -5.21 -17.75
C ILE A 86 17.12 -5.00 -17.79
N LEU A 87 16.47 -5.25 -16.66
CA LEU A 87 15.03 -5.15 -16.50
C LEU A 87 14.66 -3.75 -15.99
N ILE A 88 13.77 -3.05 -16.71
CA ILE A 88 13.32 -1.70 -16.33
C ILE A 88 11.81 -1.69 -16.05
N ALA A 89 11.48 -1.42 -14.79
CA ALA A 89 10.12 -1.21 -14.30
C ALA A 89 9.95 0.24 -13.80
N SER A 90 10.00 1.21 -14.72
CA SER A 90 9.99 2.65 -14.36
C SER A 90 9.20 3.52 -15.33
N GLN A 91 8.62 4.61 -14.83
CA GLN A 91 8.03 5.68 -15.65
C GLN A 91 9.08 6.43 -16.48
N TYR A 92 10.31 6.50 -15.95
CA TYR A 92 11.47 7.10 -16.62
C TYR A 92 12.15 6.13 -17.61
N TYR A 93 11.38 5.20 -18.19
CA TYR A 93 11.91 4.18 -19.09
C TYR A 93 12.70 4.79 -20.25
N LYS A 94 12.21 5.90 -20.82
CA LYS A 94 12.84 6.55 -21.97
C LYS A 94 14.22 7.10 -21.60
N GLU A 95 14.35 7.80 -20.48
CA GLU A 95 15.62 8.35 -20.01
C GLU A 95 16.61 7.24 -19.65
N MET A 96 16.15 6.23 -18.90
CA MET A 96 16.99 5.08 -18.48
C MET A 96 17.47 4.28 -19.69
N LYS A 97 16.59 4.00 -20.66
CA LYS A 97 16.96 3.35 -21.93
C LYS A 97 18.03 4.17 -22.66
N THR A 98 17.82 5.48 -22.82
CA THR A 98 18.78 6.35 -23.52
C THR A 98 20.15 6.35 -22.84
N GLN A 99 20.20 6.31 -21.51
CA GLN A 99 21.44 6.17 -20.75
C GLN A 99 22.14 4.84 -21.08
N LEU A 100 21.42 3.73 -21.04
CA LEU A 100 21.97 2.40 -21.35
C LEU A 100 22.42 2.25 -22.81
N GLU A 101 21.70 2.86 -23.76
CA GLU A 101 22.10 2.89 -25.18
C GLU A 101 23.42 3.62 -25.38
N ARG A 102 23.66 4.72 -24.65
CA ARG A 102 24.97 5.40 -24.65
C ARG A 102 26.07 4.51 -24.07
N MET A 103 25.71 3.56 -23.22
CA MET A 103 26.59 2.53 -22.66
C MET A 103 26.63 1.25 -23.51
N LYS A 104 26.12 1.30 -24.76
CA LYS A 104 26.14 0.24 -25.79
C LYS A 104 25.16 -0.92 -25.57
N TYR A 105 24.25 -0.83 -24.61
CA TYR A 105 23.19 -1.83 -24.44
C TYR A 105 22.05 -1.61 -25.43
N ILE A 106 21.48 -2.69 -25.94
CA ILE A 106 20.48 -2.66 -27.02
C ILE A 106 19.11 -3.08 -26.48
N GLU A 107 18.06 -2.35 -26.85
CA GLU A 107 16.66 -2.71 -26.52
C GLU A 107 16.27 -4.04 -27.17
N GLU A 108 15.48 -4.84 -26.45
CA GLU A 108 15.06 -6.22 -26.83
C GLU A 108 16.20 -7.25 -26.91
N VAL A 109 17.45 -6.84 -26.70
CA VAL A 109 18.61 -7.75 -26.59
C VAL A 109 19.11 -7.78 -25.15
N ASN A 110 19.46 -6.61 -24.62
CA ASN A 110 19.90 -6.44 -23.24
C ASN A 110 18.83 -5.76 -22.40
N ILE A 111 18.13 -4.76 -22.95
CA ILE A 111 17.20 -3.92 -22.19
C ILE A 111 15.77 -4.42 -22.41
N PHE A 112 15.10 -4.78 -21.31
CA PHE A 112 13.72 -5.25 -21.35
C PHE A 112 12.83 -4.39 -20.46
N ARG A 113 11.79 -3.83 -21.06
CA ARG A 113 10.74 -3.13 -20.33
C ARG A 113 9.79 -4.14 -19.70
N THR A 114 9.68 -4.12 -18.37
CA THR A 114 8.81 -5.07 -17.67
C THR A 114 7.45 -4.47 -17.30
N ILE A 115 7.34 -3.14 -17.24
CA ILE A 115 6.07 -2.42 -17.04
C ILE A 115 5.98 -1.21 -17.98
N ARG A 116 4.83 -1.05 -18.65
CA ARG A 116 4.50 0.20 -19.34
C ARG A 116 3.72 1.13 -18.42
N TYR A 117 4.45 1.98 -17.71
CA TYR A 117 3.84 3.13 -17.04
C TYR A 117 3.17 4.03 -18.10
N LYS A 118 1.97 4.52 -17.78
CA LYS A 118 1.25 5.52 -18.58
C LYS A 118 2.07 6.81 -18.57
N ASN A 119 2.97 6.96 -19.55
CA ASN A 119 3.48 8.28 -19.90
C ASN A 119 2.32 8.99 -20.59
N TYR A 120 1.85 10.11 -20.06
CA TYR A 120 0.80 10.93 -20.66
C TYR A 120 1.24 11.37 -22.05
N THR A 121 0.93 10.57 -23.08
CA THR A 121 1.05 10.94 -24.48
C THR A 121 -0.27 11.54 -24.90
N VAL A 122 -0.24 12.58 -25.72
CA VAL A 122 -1.45 13.19 -26.32
C VAL A 122 -1.73 12.60 -27.70
N ASP A 123 -1.34 11.35 -27.91
CA ASP A 123 -1.69 10.65 -29.15
C ASP A 123 -3.18 10.27 -29.15
N LYS A 124 -3.72 10.05 -30.35
CA LYS A 124 -5.14 9.80 -30.55
C LYS A 124 -5.60 8.52 -29.84
N GLU A 125 -4.78 7.47 -29.87
CA GLU A 125 -5.13 6.19 -29.23
C GLU A 125 -5.30 6.35 -27.71
N TYR A 126 -4.38 7.06 -27.06
CA TYR A 126 -4.48 7.34 -25.63
C TYR A 126 -5.65 8.26 -25.31
N PHE A 127 -5.93 9.26 -26.16
CA PHE A 127 -7.11 10.10 -26.01
C PHE A 127 -8.40 9.27 -26.10
N ASP A 128 -8.50 8.40 -27.09
CA ASP A 128 -9.66 7.51 -27.29
C ASP A 128 -9.83 6.52 -26.11
N GLU A 129 -8.73 5.99 -25.55
CA GLU A 129 -8.75 5.20 -24.32
C GLU A 129 -9.32 6.02 -23.15
N LYS A 130 -8.89 7.28 -22.98
CA LYS A 130 -9.37 8.14 -21.91
C LYS A 130 -10.83 8.57 -22.06
N VAL A 131 -11.30 8.77 -23.28
CA VAL A 131 -12.73 8.96 -23.55
C VAL A 131 -13.52 7.72 -23.15
N SER A 132 -13.01 6.51 -23.47
CA SER A 132 -13.64 5.25 -23.05
C SER A 132 -13.67 5.09 -21.52
N ASP A 133 -12.58 5.37 -20.81
CA ASP A 133 -12.50 5.31 -19.34
C ASP A 133 -13.60 6.21 -18.71
N VAL A 134 -13.76 7.43 -19.24
CA VAL A 134 -14.77 8.38 -18.78
C VAL A 134 -16.21 7.90 -19.06
N ILE A 135 -16.48 7.37 -20.25
CA ILE A 135 -17.80 6.82 -20.60
C ILE A 135 -18.16 5.66 -19.65
N GLN A 136 -17.22 4.76 -19.39
CA GLN A 136 -17.42 3.68 -18.41
C GLN A 136 -17.64 4.24 -16.99
N GLY A 137 -16.95 5.33 -16.64
CA GLY A 137 -17.18 6.05 -15.39
C GLY A 137 -18.61 6.57 -15.28
N TYR A 138 -19.18 7.06 -16.38
CA TYR A 138 -20.58 7.49 -16.44
C TYR A 138 -21.56 6.31 -16.23
N ASP A 139 -21.27 5.13 -16.79
CA ASP A 139 -22.08 3.93 -16.53
C ASP A 139 -22.05 3.51 -15.06
N VAL A 140 -20.88 3.56 -14.42
CA VAL A 140 -20.73 3.33 -12.97
C VAL A 140 -21.54 4.35 -12.17
N TYR A 141 -21.43 5.63 -12.52
CA TYR A 141 -22.22 6.69 -11.90
C TYR A 141 -23.74 6.44 -12.04
N ARG A 142 -24.22 6.09 -13.24
CA ARG A 142 -25.62 5.77 -13.52
C ARG A 142 -26.13 4.61 -12.68
N LYS A 143 -25.30 3.57 -12.50
CA LYS A 143 -25.61 2.43 -11.62
C LYS A 143 -25.77 2.85 -10.16
N ILE A 144 -24.87 3.72 -9.66
CA ILE A 144 -24.92 4.21 -8.28
C ILE A 144 -26.21 5.02 -8.05
N ILE A 145 -26.49 6.03 -8.89
CA ILE A 145 -27.70 6.85 -8.71
C ILE A 145 -28.99 6.06 -8.96
N GLY A 146 -28.96 5.07 -9.86
CA GLY A 146 -30.12 4.20 -10.08
C GLY A 146 -30.44 3.32 -8.85
N LYS A 147 -29.43 3.00 -8.05
CA LYS A 147 -29.57 2.18 -6.83
C LYS A 147 -29.88 3.02 -5.59
N TYR A 148 -29.26 4.19 -5.46
CA TYR A 148 -29.30 5.00 -4.23
C TYR A 148 -30.09 6.29 -4.35
N GLY A 149 -30.51 6.71 -5.55
CA GLY A 149 -31.08 8.04 -5.81
C GLY A 149 -30.01 9.03 -6.32
N ASP A 150 -30.43 10.06 -7.06
CA ASP A 150 -29.56 11.11 -7.61
C ASP A 150 -29.41 12.32 -6.68
N GLU A 151 -30.13 12.33 -5.56
CA GLU A 151 -30.06 13.37 -4.52
C GLU A 151 -28.90 13.19 -3.52
N LYS A 152 -28.28 12.01 -3.49
CA LYS A 152 -27.25 11.66 -2.49
C LYS A 152 -25.86 12.08 -2.95
N THR A 153 -25.04 12.56 -2.00
CA THR A 153 -23.63 12.83 -2.24
C THR A 153 -22.84 11.52 -2.36
N ILE A 154 -22.12 11.34 -3.45
CA ILE A 154 -21.22 10.20 -3.69
C ILE A 154 -19.83 10.56 -3.13
N LEU A 155 -19.42 9.86 -2.09
CA LEU A 155 -18.12 10.01 -1.44
C LEU A 155 -17.20 8.87 -1.88
N ILE A 156 -16.20 9.17 -2.70
CA ILE A 156 -15.35 8.16 -3.35
C ILE A 156 -14.06 7.97 -2.56
N CYS A 157 -13.83 6.77 -2.04
CA CYS A 157 -12.56 6.31 -1.51
C CYS A 157 -11.87 5.39 -2.56
N PRO A 158 -10.96 5.94 -3.39
CA PRO A 158 -10.60 5.34 -4.67
C PRO A 158 -9.55 4.23 -4.61
N TYR A 159 -9.10 3.84 -3.42
CA TYR A 159 -8.03 2.87 -3.23
C TYR A 159 -8.43 1.71 -2.32
N ARG A 160 -7.77 0.56 -2.51
CA ARG A 160 -7.76 -0.56 -1.57
C ARG A 160 -6.82 -0.29 -0.39
N GLY A 161 -7.15 0.68 0.46
CA GLY A 161 -6.36 1.08 1.63
C GLY A 161 -7.19 1.06 2.91
N ILE A 162 -7.07 0.01 3.73
CA ILE A 162 -7.87 -0.10 4.96
C ILE A 162 -7.56 1.01 5.98
N GLY A 163 -6.33 1.53 5.99
CA GLY A 163 -5.92 2.64 6.85
C GLY A 163 -6.63 3.94 6.48
N ASP A 164 -6.63 4.28 5.18
CA ASP A 164 -7.37 5.43 4.64
C ASP A 164 -8.86 5.33 4.98
N ILE A 165 -9.48 4.16 4.76
CA ILE A 165 -10.90 3.96 5.08
C ILE A 165 -11.15 4.12 6.58
N TYR A 166 -10.29 3.56 7.43
CA TYR A 166 -10.42 3.70 8.88
C TYR A 166 -10.34 5.17 9.30
N PHE A 167 -9.36 5.90 8.78
CA PHE A 167 -9.18 7.32 9.08
C PHE A 167 -10.35 8.16 8.57
N ILE A 168 -10.74 8.01 7.30
CA ILE A 168 -11.88 8.69 6.69
C ILE A 168 -13.14 8.42 7.51
N SER A 169 -13.42 7.15 7.83
CA SER A 169 -14.63 6.77 8.56
C SER A 169 -14.64 7.34 9.98
N SER A 170 -13.48 7.47 10.63
CA SER A 170 -13.37 8.07 11.96
C SER A 170 -13.72 9.57 11.96
N TYR A 171 -13.49 10.28 10.86
CA TYR A 171 -13.77 11.72 10.74
C TYR A 171 -14.96 12.05 9.83
N LEU A 172 -15.65 11.05 9.30
CA LEU A 172 -16.71 11.24 8.31
C LEU A 172 -17.85 12.12 8.85
N ASN A 173 -18.26 11.92 10.11
CA ASN A 173 -19.32 12.73 10.71
C ASN A 173 -18.99 14.23 10.76
N GLU A 174 -17.74 14.57 11.09
CA GLU A 174 -17.26 15.95 11.11
C GLU A 174 -17.28 16.56 9.70
N TYR A 175 -16.84 15.80 8.70
CA TYR A 175 -16.93 16.19 7.30
C TYR A 175 -18.38 16.46 6.87
N LEU A 176 -19.30 15.55 7.19
CA LEU A 176 -20.71 15.65 6.81
C LEU A 176 -21.37 16.88 7.45
N ILE A 177 -21.10 17.14 8.73
CA ILE A 177 -21.61 18.31 9.46
C ILE A 177 -21.07 19.60 8.85
N LYS A 178 -19.74 19.70 8.69
CA LYS A 178 -19.09 20.92 8.18
C LYS A 178 -19.52 21.27 6.76
N ASN A 179 -19.74 20.27 5.92
CA ASN A 179 -20.11 20.44 4.52
C ASN A 179 -21.62 20.34 4.26
N ASN A 180 -22.45 20.26 5.32
CA ASN A 180 -23.91 20.16 5.23
C ASN A 180 -24.39 19.01 4.30
N VAL A 181 -23.70 17.87 4.35
CA VAL A 181 -24.05 16.66 3.59
C VAL A 181 -25.00 15.81 4.43
N LYS A 182 -26.27 15.75 4.01
CA LYS A 182 -27.33 15.04 4.77
C LYS A 182 -27.48 13.58 4.38
N GLU A 183 -27.39 13.30 3.08
CA GLU A 183 -27.52 11.96 2.55
C GLU A 183 -26.32 11.67 1.64
N TYR A 184 -25.74 10.49 1.80
CA TYR A 184 -24.57 10.09 1.06
C TYR A 184 -24.54 8.59 0.77
N VAL A 185 -23.71 8.22 -0.19
CA VAL A 185 -23.21 6.87 -0.40
C VAL A 185 -21.69 6.90 -0.34
N LEU A 186 -21.11 6.04 0.49
CA LEU A 186 -19.67 5.84 0.55
C LEU A 186 -19.27 4.77 -0.47
N VAL A 187 -18.49 5.16 -1.47
CA VAL A 187 -17.95 4.25 -2.48
C VAL A 187 -16.57 3.81 -2.05
N VAL A 188 -16.36 2.50 -1.95
CA VAL A 188 -15.06 1.91 -1.57
C VAL A 188 -14.62 0.86 -2.58
N VAL A 189 -13.32 0.59 -2.63
CA VAL A 189 -12.78 -0.48 -3.46
C VAL A 189 -12.57 -1.76 -2.64
N GLY A 190 -13.30 -2.82 -2.99
CA GLY A 190 -13.19 -4.15 -2.38
C GLY A 190 -13.92 -4.35 -1.05
N ASN A 191 -14.27 -5.61 -0.76
CA ASN A 191 -15.06 -5.98 0.42
C ASN A 191 -14.37 -5.73 1.76
N THR A 192 -13.04 -5.79 1.82
CA THR A 192 -12.28 -5.49 3.04
C THR A 192 -12.49 -4.04 3.48
N CYS A 193 -12.42 -3.09 2.55
CA CYS A 193 -12.70 -1.68 2.81
C CYS A 193 -14.15 -1.46 3.29
N LYS A 194 -15.12 -2.16 2.69
CA LYS A 194 -16.53 -2.12 3.15
C LYS A 194 -16.65 -2.58 4.60
N ARG A 195 -15.98 -3.67 4.98
CA ARG A 195 -16.01 -4.20 6.36
C ARG A 195 -15.46 -3.17 7.35
N VAL A 196 -14.35 -2.52 7.02
CA VAL A 196 -13.76 -1.46 7.87
C VAL A 196 -14.71 -0.27 8.01
N ALA A 197 -15.30 0.23 6.92
CA ALA A 197 -16.28 1.32 6.99
C ALA A 197 -17.53 0.94 7.82
N ALA A 198 -18.00 -0.31 7.70
CA ALA A 198 -19.15 -0.80 8.47
C ALA A 198 -18.88 -0.82 9.99
N MET A 199 -17.61 -0.93 10.43
CA MET A 199 -17.26 -0.80 11.85
C MET A 199 -17.63 0.59 12.41
N PHE A 200 -17.78 1.62 11.59
CA PHE A 200 -18.21 2.96 12.01
C PHE A 200 -19.73 3.17 11.85
N ASN A 201 -20.51 2.09 11.74
CA ASN A 201 -21.96 2.12 11.52
C ASN A 201 -22.37 2.80 10.20
N ILE A 202 -21.50 2.75 9.19
CA ILE A 202 -21.78 3.28 7.85
C ILE A 202 -22.56 2.20 7.07
N GLY A 203 -23.84 2.45 6.79
CA GLY A 203 -24.72 1.50 6.10
C GLY A 203 -24.76 1.65 4.58
N ASN A 204 -24.71 2.89 4.08
CA ASN A 204 -24.82 3.18 2.64
C ASN A 204 -23.44 3.06 1.97
N ILE A 205 -23.01 1.82 1.72
CA ILE A 205 -21.71 1.52 1.10
C ILE A 205 -21.91 0.84 -0.26
N GLU A 206 -21.33 1.43 -1.32
CA GLU A 206 -21.17 0.76 -2.61
C GLU A 206 -19.74 0.22 -2.74
N VAL A 207 -19.63 -1.02 -3.21
CA VAL A 207 -18.33 -1.66 -3.44
C VAL A 207 -18.07 -1.72 -4.93
N LEU A 208 -16.94 -1.17 -5.34
CA LEU A 208 -16.47 -1.21 -6.72
C LEU A 208 -15.21 -2.05 -6.83
N GLU A 209 -14.96 -2.53 -8.06
CA GLU A 209 -13.63 -2.96 -8.47
C GLU A 209 -12.71 -1.75 -8.69
N GLN A 210 -11.39 -1.97 -8.70
CA GLN A 210 -10.42 -0.88 -8.83
C GLN A 210 -10.60 -0.11 -10.15
N SER A 211 -10.86 -0.81 -11.26
CA SER A 211 -11.09 -0.18 -12.56
C SER A 211 -12.36 0.66 -12.60
N GLU A 212 -13.44 0.20 -11.97
CA GLU A 212 -14.69 0.98 -11.88
C GLU A 212 -14.47 2.27 -11.08
N SER A 213 -13.73 2.19 -9.97
CA SER A 213 -13.41 3.37 -9.17
C SER A 213 -12.48 4.33 -9.90
N ASP A 214 -11.46 3.83 -10.61
CA ASP A 214 -10.56 4.66 -11.41
C ASP A 214 -11.34 5.41 -12.51
N ASN A 215 -12.24 4.71 -13.22
CA ASN A 215 -13.11 5.30 -14.24
C ASN A 215 -14.06 6.36 -13.67
N LEU A 216 -14.65 6.11 -12.50
CA LEU A 216 -15.53 7.08 -11.83
C LEU A 216 -14.77 8.34 -11.40
N VAL A 217 -13.51 8.20 -10.96
CA VAL A 217 -12.63 9.34 -10.66
C VAL A 217 -12.27 10.11 -11.94
N ASP A 218 -12.01 9.42 -13.04
CA ASP A 218 -11.73 10.07 -14.33
C ASP A 218 -12.97 10.84 -14.86
N LEU A 219 -14.18 10.29 -14.70
CA LEU A 219 -15.42 11.05 -14.93
C LEU A 219 -15.47 12.31 -14.06
N TYR A 220 -15.30 12.18 -12.75
CA TYR A 220 -15.32 13.31 -11.81
C TYR A 220 -14.33 14.41 -12.22
N ARG A 221 -13.12 14.04 -12.64
CA ARG A 221 -12.10 14.99 -13.10
C ARG A 221 -12.57 15.79 -14.33
N MET A 222 -13.29 15.15 -15.25
CA MET A 222 -13.82 15.82 -16.44
C MET A 222 -14.97 16.77 -16.11
N ILE A 223 -15.90 16.37 -15.24
CA ILE A 223 -17.18 17.06 -15.02
C ILE A 223 -17.27 17.84 -13.70
N LYS A 224 -16.17 17.98 -12.95
CA LYS A 224 -16.14 18.53 -11.58
C LYS A 224 -17.00 19.79 -11.38
N ASN A 225 -17.02 20.71 -12.33
CA ASN A 225 -17.74 21.98 -12.22
C ASN A 225 -19.26 21.86 -12.47
N GLU A 226 -19.71 20.73 -13.01
CA GLU A 226 -21.11 20.45 -13.30
C GLU A 226 -21.76 19.52 -12.27
N VAL A 227 -20.97 18.94 -11.36
CA VAL A 227 -21.42 17.92 -10.41
C VAL A 227 -20.98 18.25 -8.97
N ASN A 228 -21.88 18.91 -8.23
CA ASN A 228 -21.64 19.28 -6.83
C ASN A 228 -21.84 18.13 -5.83
N PHE A 229 -22.32 16.97 -6.28
CA PHE A 229 -22.68 15.84 -5.43
C PHE A 229 -21.64 14.69 -5.46
N ILE A 230 -20.48 14.86 -6.11
CA ILE A 230 -19.38 13.87 -6.06
C ILE A 230 -18.17 14.50 -5.36
N LYS A 231 -17.60 13.79 -4.39
CA LYS A 231 -16.34 14.17 -3.72
C LYS A 231 -15.41 12.97 -3.68
N VAL A 232 -14.19 13.16 -4.18
CA VAL A 232 -13.10 12.19 -4.03
C VAL A 232 -12.38 12.44 -2.72
N LEU A 233 -12.38 11.44 -1.84
CA LEU A 233 -11.74 11.44 -0.53
C LEU A 233 -10.34 10.86 -0.65
N SER A 234 -9.46 11.55 -1.37
CA SER A 234 -8.06 11.19 -1.52
C SER A 234 -7.20 12.40 -1.86
N HIS A 235 -5.98 12.45 -1.33
CA HIS A 235 -4.99 13.48 -1.67
C HIS A 235 -4.32 13.24 -3.04
N ASN A 236 -4.31 11.98 -3.52
CA ASN A 236 -3.57 11.56 -4.72
C ASN A 236 -4.32 11.69 -6.06
N TYR A 237 -5.66 11.82 -6.04
CA TYR A 237 -6.47 11.79 -7.27
C TYR A 237 -6.97 13.17 -7.73
N ILE A 238 -6.54 14.23 -7.07
CA ILE A 238 -6.95 15.61 -7.39
C ILE A 238 -6.09 16.14 -8.54
N HIS A 239 -6.72 16.82 -9.50
CA HIS A 239 -6.17 17.40 -10.74
C HIS A 239 -4.81 18.14 -10.66
N THR A 240 -4.36 18.59 -9.49
CA THR A 240 -3.12 19.36 -9.33
C THR A 240 -1.95 18.57 -8.75
N ASP A 241 -2.19 17.37 -8.21
CA ASP A 241 -1.20 16.55 -7.51
C ASP A 241 -0.45 17.30 -6.39
N ILE A 242 -1.00 18.44 -5.94
CA ILE A 242 -0.28 19.38 -5.08
C ILE A 242 -0.10 18.81 -3.68
N LEU A 243 -1.11 18.08 -3.20
CA LEU A 243 -1.10 17.46 -1.88
C LEU A 243 -0.04 16.35 -1.80
N ASN A 244 0.20 15.63 -2.89
CA ASN A 244 1.21 14.57 -2.95
C ASN A 244 2.63 15.08 -2.79
N LYS A 245 2.88 16.33 -3.21
CA LYS A 245 4.20 16.95 -3.02
C LYS A 245 4.55 17.13 -1.54
N PHE A 246 3.55 17.19 -0.66
CA PHE A 246 3.76 17.30 0.79
C PHE A 246 4.19 15.99 1.45
N GLU A 247 4.02 14.82 0.82
CA GLU A 247 4.53 13.54 1.36
C GLU A 247 6.06 13.54 1.50
N SER A 248 6.74 14.37 0.69
CA SER A 248 8.19 14.58 0.77
C SER A 248 8.60 15.69 1.75
N SER A 249 7.64 16.35 2.38
CA SER A 249 7.89 17.46 3.29
C SER A 249 7.94 16.98 4.74
N ASN A 250 8.97 17.39 5.49
CA ASN A 250 9.06 17.11 6.93
C ASN A 250 8.22 18.10 7.77
N LYS A 251 7.23 18.76 7.16
CA LYS A 251 6.48 19.87 7.77
C LYS A 251 5.03 19.54 8.10
N LEU A 252 4.50 18.50 7.48
CA LEU A 252 3.11 18.07 7.65
C LEU A 252 3.09 16.56 7.75
N PHE A 253 2.26 16.05 8.64
CA PHE A 253 1.95 14.63 8.69
C PHE A 253 0.75 14.31 7.81
N TRP A 254 0.60 13.04 7.42
CA TRP A 254 -0.48 12.59 6.56
C TRP A 254 -1.85 12.91 7.16
N GLY A 255 -2.02 12.74 8.48
CA GLY A 255 -3.29 13.03 9.15
C GLY A 255 -3.72 14.49 9.05
N GLU A 256 -2.78 15.43 9.17
CA GLU A 256 -3.05 16.86 8.99
C GLU A 256 -3.36 17.19 7.54
N LEU A 257 -2.51 16.71 6.61
CA LEU A 257 -2.72 16.87 5.17
C LEU A 257 -4.12 16.38 4.76
N PHE A 258 -4.54 15.23 5.29
CA PHE A 258 -5.81 14.62 4.95
C PHE A 258 -7.00 15.37 5.58
N LYS A 259 -6.91 15.74 6.87
CA LYS A 259 -7.94 16.55 7.54
C LYS A 259 -8.19 17.87 6.81
N TYR A 260 -7.13 18.61 6.49
CA TYR A 260 -7.25 19.92 5.86
C TYR A 260 -7.48 19.85 4.35
N GLY A 261 -6.66 19.08 3.64
CA GLY A 261 -6.63 19.07 2.17
C GLY A 261 -7.71 18.20 1.52
N VAL A 262 -8.25 17.21 2.24
CA VAL A 262 -9.23 16.26 1.70
C VAL A 262 -10.60 16.42 2.36
N LEU A 263 -10.64 16.31 3.69
CA LEU A 263 -11.87 16.40 4.49
C LEU A 263 -12.27 17.84 4.79
N GLU A 264 -11.38 18.81 4.58
CA GLU A 264 -11.64 20.23 4.85
C GLU A 264 -12.14 20.47 6.28
N ILE A 265 -11.73 19.65 7.26
CA ILE A 265 -12.10 19.76 8.69
C ILE A 265 -10.99 20.38 9.52
N ASP A 266 -11.32 20.77 10.76
CA ASP A 266 -10.39 21.46 11.64
C ASP A 266 -9.54 20.48 12.45
N GLU A 267 -8.38 20.92 12.96
CA GLU A 267 -7.49 20.09 13.78
C GLU A 267 -8.16 19.50 15.02
N ASN A 268 -9.08 20.25 15.62
CA ASN A 268 -9.81 19.90 16.84
C ASN A 268 -11.05 19.01 16.59
N SER A 269 -11.28 18.56 15.36
CA SER A 269 -12.41 17.70 15.03
C SER A 269 -12.38 16.40 15.83
N THR A 270 -13.56 15.97 16.27
CA THR A 270 -13.69 14.78 17.12
C THR A 270 -13.73 13.52 16.27
N LYS A 271 -12.85 12.56 16.56
CA LYS A 271 -12.88 11.25 15.91
C LYS A 271 -13.99 10.37 16.50
N THR A 272 -14.70 9.67 15.63
CA THR A 272 -15.57 8.55 15.98
C THR A 272 -14.72 7.31 16.23
N ILE A 273 -15.04 6.54 17.27
CA ILE A 273 -14.37 5.26 17.56
C ILE A 273 -15.18 4.14 16.88
N PRO A 274 -14.54 3.18 16.20
CA PRO A 274 -15.26 2.07 15.59
C PRO A 274 -15.96 1.21 16.64
N LEU A 275 -17.08 0.61 16.23
CA LEU A 275 -17.71 -0.50 16.93
C LEU A 275 -16.77 -1.70 16.88
N VAL A 276 -16.20 -2.03 18.03
CA VAL A 276 -15.35 -3.20 18.20
C VAL A 276 -16.22 -4.40 18.58
N CYS A 277 -16.06 -5.51 17.86
CA CYS A 277 -16.68 -6.76 18.28
C CYS A 277 -15.98 -7.22 19.56
N LYS A 278 -16.68 -7.19 20.70
CA LYS A 278 -16.19 -7.77 21.95
C LYS A 278 -16.68 -9.20 22.05
N ARG A 279 -16.04 -10.14 21.36
CA ARG A 279 -16.34 -11.57 21.49
C ARG A 279 -15.22 -12.27 22.26
N SER A 280 -15.46 -12.52 23.54
CA SER A 280 -14.51 -13.28 24.36
C SER A 280 -14.40 -14.73 23.89
N GLU A 281 -15.51 -15.36 23.51
CA GLU A 281 -15.53 -16.78 23.11
C GLU A 281 -14.64 -17.04 21.88
N TYR A 282 -14.75 -16.23 20.82
CA TYR A 282 -13.92 -16.36 19.63
C TYR A 282 -12.43 -16.29 19.95
N VAL A 283 -12.03 -15.27 20.71
CA VAL A 283 -10.61 -15.05 21.04
C VAL A 283 -10.08 -16.12 21.99
N GLU A 284 -10.91 -16.58 22.95
CA GLU A 284 -10.59 -17.69 23.84
C GLU A 284 -10.37 -19.00 23.07
N GLU A 285 -11.26 -19.33 22.13
CA GLU A 285 -11.13 -20.49 21.25
C GLU A 285 -9.88 -20.39 20.37
N LEU A 286 -9.65 -19.25 19.74
CA LEU A 286 -8.47 -19.00 18.90
C LEU A 286 -7.17 -19.22 19.70
N PHE A 287 -7.11 -18.71 20.93
CA PHE A 287 -5.93 -18.87 21.79
C PHE A 287 -5.75 -20.32 22.26
N ALA A 288 -6.85 -20.99 22.63
CA ALA A 288 -6.81 -22.39 23.05
C ALA A 288 -6.33 -23.31 21.92
N GLN A 289 -6.88 -23.16 20.72
CA GLN A 289 -6.52 -23.96 19.54
C GLN A 289 -5.05 -23.81 19.14
N ASN A 290 -4.50 -22.61 19.31
CA ASN A 290 -3.13 -22.28 18.93
C ASN A 290 -2.13 -22.37 20.11
N ASN A 291 -2.56 -22.86 21.29
CA ASN A 291 -1.75 -22.93 22.51
C ASN A 291 -1.08 -21.58 22.89
N LEU A 292 -1.83 -20.50 22.73
CA LEU A 292 -1.40 -19.13 23.01
C LEU A 292 -1.71 -18.75 24.46
N ILE A 293 -1.00 -17.75 24.99
CA ILE A 293 -1.09 -17.35 26.38
C ILE A 293 -1.55 -15.90 26.47
N ARG A 294 -2.72 -15.68 27.10
CA ARG A 294 -3.26 -14.33 27.34
C ARG A 294 -2.24 -13.44 28.04
N GLY A 295 -2.04 -12.22 27.56
CA GLY A 295 -1.10 -11.24 28.12
C GLY A 295 0.38 -11.60 27.96
N LYS A 296 0.70 -12.77 27.41
CA LYS A 296 2.06 -13.28 27.16
C LYS A 296 2.23 -13.75 25.71
N THR A 297 1.42 -13.21 24.81
CA THR A 297 1.50 -13.45 23.37
C THR A 297 1.83 -12.15 22.66
N VAL A 298 2.73 -12.19 21.69
CA VAL A 298 3.08 -11.06 20.83
C VAL A 298 2.58 -11.35 19.43
N ILE A 299 1.75 -10.45 18.88
CA ILE A 299 1.33 -10.51 17.48
C ILE A 299 2.24 -9.61 16.64
N LEU A 300 2.93 -10.21 15.68
CA LEU A 300 3.77 -9.51 14.70
C LEU A 300 2.96 -9.18 13.45
N SER A 301 3.14 -7.98 12.90
CA SER A 301 2.62 -7.60 11.58
C SER A 301 3.77 -7.03 10.73
N PRO A 302 4.59 -7.90 10.12
CA PRO A 302 5.83 -7.50 9.46
C PRO A 302 5.62 -6.95 8.04
N TYR A 303 4.40 -7.06 7.50
CA TYR A 303 4.08 -6.72 6.13
C TYR A 303 3.31 -5.39 6.02
N ALA A 304 3.67 -4.59 5.02
CA ALA A 304 2.99 -3.34 4.69
C ALA A 304 2.92 -3.12 3.17
N ASN A 305 1.89 -2.40 2.75
CA ASN A 305 1.70 -2.04 1.35
C ASN A 305 2.45 -0.75 0.95
N THR A 306 2.59 0.23 1.83
CA THR A 306 3.13 1.55 1.45
C THR A 306 4.57 1.73 1.88
N ILE A 307 4.93 1.19 3.04
CA ILE A 307 6.23 1.40 3.68
C ILE A 307 7.19 0.26 3.29
N VAL A 308 8.48 0.61 3.19
CA VAL A 308 9.55 -0.34 2.85
C VAL A 308 9.60 -1.47 3.87
N ARG A 309 9.69 -2.70 3.38
CA ARG A 309 9.79 -3.90 4.21
C ARG A 309 11.13 -3.91 4.95
N LEU A 310 11.08 -4.16 6.26
CA LEU A 310 12.28 -4.44 7.07
C LEU A 310 12.83 -5.82 6.70
N GLU A 311 14.15 -5.98 6.80
CA GLU A 311 14.80 -7.27 6.53
C GLU A 311 14.28 -8.37 7.46
N ASP A 312 14.14 -9.59 6.92
CA ASP A 312 13.58 -10.73 7.67
C ASP A 312 14.42 -11.05 8.93
N GLY A 313 15.74 -10.85 8.86
CA GLY A 313 16.64 -11.04 10.01
C GLY A 313 16.30 -10.16 11.22
N VAL A 314 15.76 -8.95 11.01
CA VAL A 314 15.30 -8.09 12.11
C VAL A 314 14.11 -8.74 12.83
N TRP A 315 13.17 -9.30 12.06
CA TRP A 315 12.01 -9.98 12.62
C TRP A 315 12.38 -11.30 13.29
N GLU A 316 13.28 -12.08 12.69
CA GLU A 316 13.79 -13.33 13.26
C GLU A 316 14.47 -13.08 14.61
N GLU A 317 15.28 -12.02 14.73
CA GLU A 317 15.90 -11.63 15.99
C GLU A 317 14.85 -11.24 17.05
N ILE A 318 13.83 -10.47 16.67
CA ILE A 318 12.70 -10.12 17.56
C ILE A 318 11.99 -11.39 18.05
N VAL A 319 11.69 -12.34 17.15
CA VAL A 319 11.05 -13.61 17.49
C VAL A 319 11.90 -14.40 18.47
N GLU A 320 13.21 -14.54 18.20
CA GLU A 320 14.13 -15.28 19.05
C GLU A 320 14.20 -14.68 20.46
N GLN A 321 14.41 -13.37 20.58
CA GLN A 321 14.50 -12.69 21.88
C GLN A 321 13.20 -12.78 22.69
N LEU A 322 12.04 -12.68 22.04
CA LEU A 322 10.74 -12.79 22.71
C LEU A 322 10.45 -14.22 23.17
N ASN A 323 10.76 -15.21 22.35
CA ASN A 323 10.64 -16.63 22.71
C ASN A 323 11.54 -16.97 23.90
N GLN A 324 12.80 -16.50 23.93
CA GLN A 324 13.71 -16.68 25.07
C GLN A 324 13.18 -16.05 26.36
N LYS A 325 12.44 -14.93 26.26
CA LYS A 325 11.74 -14.28 27.39
C LYS A 325 10.42 -14.99 27.76
N GLY A 326 10.09 -16.09 27.09
CA GLY A 326 8.94 -16.94 27.37
C GLY A 326 7.61 -16.40 26.86
N TYR A 327 7.63 -15.50 25.87
CA TYR A 327 6.43 -15.12 25.12
C TYR A 327 6.09 -16.17 24.07
N LYS A 328 4.80 -16.27 23.72
CA LYS A 328 4.37 -16.88 22.45
C LYS A 328 4.40 -15.81 21.37
N VAL A 329 5.05 -16.07 20.25
CA VAL A 329 5.15 -15.09 19.16
C VAL A 329 4.38 -15.61 17.96
N CYS A 330 3.44 -14.81 17.48
CA CYS A 330 2.65 -15.10 16.29
C CYS A 330 2.96 -14.11 15.18
N THR A 331 2.89 -14.52 13.93
CA THR A 331 2.86 -13.61 12.79
C THR A 331 1.44 -13.55 12.24
N ASN A 332 0.88 -12.35 12.16
CA ASN A 332 -0.30 -12.07 11.35
C ASN A 332 0.04 -12.39 9.89
N SER A 333 -0.44 -13.53 9.43
CA SER A 333 0.00 -14.17 8.18
C SER A 333 -1.21 -14.55 7.37
N VAL A 334 -1.26 -14.08 6.12
CA VAL A 334 -2.38 -14.32 5.21
C VAL A 334 -1.85 -14.94 3.91
N GLY A 335 -1.88 -16.28 3.86
CA GLY A 335 -1.50 -17.04 2.68
C GLY A 335 -0.02 -16.94 2.31
N ALA A 336 0.30 -17.22 1.04
CA ALA A 336 1.67 -17.36 0.57
C ALA A 336 2.43 -16.02 0.39
N GLU A 337 1.72 -14.89 0.27
CA GLU A 337 2.33 -13.57 0.08
C GLU A 337 2.82 -12.94 1.40
N GLU A 338 2.23 -13.33 2.52
CA GLU A 338 2.55 -12.85 3.86
C GLU A 338 2.91 -14.04 4.76
N PRO A 339 4.02 -14.77 4.49
CA PRO A 339 4.37 -15.98 5.22
C PRO A 339 4.67 -15.71 6.70
N PRO A 340 4.59 -16.69 7.61
CA PRO A 340 5.03 -16.49 8.98
C PRO A 340 6.55 -16.26 9.04
N ILE A 341 7.00 -15.44 9.99
CA ILE A 341 8.43 -15.31 10.31
C ILE A 341 8.93 -16.62 10.91
N GLU A 342 10.18 -17.00 10.65
CA GLU A 342 10.74 -18.25 11.18
C GLU A 342 10.56 -18.33 12.72
N LYS A 343 10.16 -19.51 13.21
CA LYS A 343 9.91 -19.78 14.65
C LYS A 343 8.76 -18.98 15.28
N SER A 344 7.94 -18.29 14.49
CA SER A 344 6.66 -17.74 14.92
C SER A 344 5.50 -18.69 14.58
N ILE A 345 4.37 -18.53 15.27
CA ILE A 345 3.12 -19.24 14.99
C ILE A 345 2.32 -18.44 13.95
N PRO A 346 1.95 -19.01 12.78
CA PRO A 346 1.05 -18.32 11.86
C PRO A 346 -0.31 -18.11 12.54
N LEU A 347 -0.85 -16.89 12.46
CA LEU A 347 -2.15 -16.58 13.04
C LEU A 347 -2.96 -15.74 12.05
N GLU A 348 -4.18 -16.20 11.77
CA GLU A 348 -5.15 -15.52 10.91
C GLU A 348 -6.46 -15.37 11.69
N PHE A 349 -7.07 -14.19 11.62
CA PHE A 349 -8.35 -13.88 12.28
C PHE A 349 -9.11 -12.78 11.51
N PRO A 350 -10.45 -12.71 11.62
CA PRO A 350 -11.24 -11.64 11.01
C PRO A 350 -10.84 -10.25 11.51
N LEU A 351 -10.91 -9.25 10.63
CA LEU A 351 -10.56 -7.87 10.98
C LEU A 351 -11.42 -7.29 12.12
N GLU A 352 -12.68 -7.71 12.22
CA GLU A 352 -13.60 -7.26 13.27
C GLU A 352 -13.18 -7.75 14.66
N GLU A 353 -12.39 -8.82 14.73
CA GLU A 353 -11.88 -9.42 15.97
C GLU A 353 -10.48 -8.88 16.33
N ALA A 354 -9.83 -8.14 15.42
CA ALA A 354 -8.44 -7.75 15.56
C ALA A 354 -8.14 -7.00 16.85
N VAL A 355 -8.98 -6.04 17.23
CA VAL A 355 -8.80 -5.30 18.50
C VAL A 355 -8.85 -6.26 19.69
N SER A 356 -9.83 -7.16 19.75
CA SER A 356 -9.95 -8.13 20.85
C SER A 356 -8.80 -9.14 20.88
N VAL A 357 -8.35 -9.62 19.72
CA VAL A 357 -7.17 -10.50 19.62
C VAL A 357 -5.92 -9.79 20.14
N ILE A 358 -5.68 -8.53 19.74
CA ILE A 358 -4.53 -7.75 20.19
C ILE A 358 -4.59 -7.47 21.70
N GLU A 359 -5.76 -7.10 22.22
CA GLU A 359 -5.98 -6.90 23.67
C GLU A 359 -5.73 -8.19 24.47
N TYR A 360 -6.19 -9.33 23.96
CA TYR A 360 -6.02 -10.62 24.63
C TYR A 360 -4.56 -11.11 24.57
N ALA A 361 -3.86 -10.87 23.45
CA ALA A 361 -2.43 -11.12 23.33
C ALA A 361 -1.62 -10.28 24.34
N GLY A 362 -1.97 -9.00 24.43
CA GLY A 362 -1.37 -8.01 25.32
C GLY A 362 -0.21 -7.23 24.70
N THR A 363 0.37 -7.71 23.58
CA THR A 363 1.42 -6.97 22.86
C THR A 363 1.32 -7.15 21.34
N PHE A 364 1.54 -6.04 20.62
CA PHE A 364 1.61 -5.97 19.17
C PHE A 364 2.93 -5.32 18.75
N ILE A 365 3.58 -5.86 17.71
CA ILE A 365 4.75 -5.25 17.07
C ILE A 365 4.55 -5.32 15.55
N GLY A 366 4.61 -4.21 14.83
CA GLY A 366 4.41 -4.22 13.39
C GLY A 366 5.16 -3.11 12.68
N VAL A 367 5.40 -3.28 11.38
CA VAL A 367 5.74 -2.14 10.53
C VAL A 367 4.48 -1.30 10.31
N ARG A 368 4.62 0.02 10.18
CA ARG A 368 3.46 0.89 9.96
C ARG A 368 2.65 0.44 8.72
N SER A 369 1.38 0.11 8.95
CA SER A 369 0.43 -0.36 7.94
C SER A 369 -1.00 0.02 8.32
N GLY A 370 -1.95 -0.07 7.38
CA GLY A 370 -3.37 0.17 7.67
C GLY A 370 -3.96 -0.73 8.76
N PHE A 371 -3.34 -1.88 9.04
CA PHE A 371 -3.73 -2.73 10.17
C PHE A 371 -3.42 -2.06 11.51
N CYS A 372 -2.32 -1.29 11.60
CA CYS A 372 -1.98 -0.50 12.78
C CYS A 372 -3.02 0.59 13.09
N ASP A 373 -3.65 1.16 12.05
CA ASP A 373 -4.74 2.12 12.22
C ASP A 373 -5.96 1.44 12.84
N LEU A 374 -6.32 0.26 12.31
CA LEU A 374 -7.45 -0.53 12.78
C LEU A 374 -7.33 -0.91 14.26
N ILE A 375 -6.13 -1.28 14.71
CA ILE A 375 -5.86 -1.68 16.10
C ILE A 375 -5.43 -0.50 16.99
N SER A 376 -5.49 0.74 16.50
CA SER A 376 -4.97 1.92 17.22
C SER A 376 -5.62 2.10 18.61
N ASN A 377 -6.89 1.72 18.75
CA ASN A 377 -7.67 1.82 19.98
C ASN A 377 -7.56 0.58 20.88
N ALA A 378 -6.82 -0.46 20.50
CA ALA A 378 -6.65 -1.66 21.31
C ALA A 378 -5.86 -1.36 22.58
N LYS A 379 -6.36 -1.80 23.73
CA LYS A 379 -5.70 -1.69 25.04
C LYS A 379 -4.61 -2.76 25.21
N ALA A 380 -3.52 -2.57 24.50
CA ALA A 380 -2.34 -3.42 24.53
C ALA A 380 -1.08 -2.58 24.35
N LYS A 381 0.08 -3.16 24.70
CA LYS A 381 1.37 -2.58 24.35
C LYS A 381 1.55 -2.66 22.83
N LYS A 382 1.55 -1.52 22.14
CA LYS A 382 1.68 -1.45 20.68
C LYS A 382 3.01 -0.79 20.33
N ILE A 383 3.81 -1.47 19.50
CA ILE A 383 5.09 -0.97 18.99
C ILE A 383 5.01 -0.95 17.46
N VAL A 384 5.24 0.21 16.86
CA VAL A 384 5.23 0.40 15.41
C VAL A 384 6.61 0.81 14.95
N LEU A 385 7.12 0.06 13.98
CA LEU A 385 8.45 0.20 13.42
C LEU A 385 8.37 0.96 12.10
N TYR A 386 9.29 1.90 11.94
CA TYR A 386 9.48 2.72 10.75
C TYR A 386 10.87 2.44 10.17
N PRO A 387 11.00 2.16 8.87
CA PRO A 387 12.31 1.89 8.27
C PRO A 387 13.18 3.15 8.15
N ASP A 388 12.57 4.32 8.13
CA ASP A 388 13.24 5.61 8.00
C ASP A 388 12.39 6.75 8.58
N ASN A 389 13.01 7.93 8.73
CA ASN A 389 12.33 9.13 9.20
C ASN A 389 11.26 9.64 8.23
N GLN A 390 11.36 9.36 6.93
CA GLN A 390 10.36 9.79 5.96
C GLN A 390 9.02 9.08 6.19
N SER A 391 9.09 7.81 6.59
CA SER A 391 7.92 6.99 6.89
C SER A 391 7.13 7.50 8.09
N LEU A 392 7.72 8.33 8.96
CA LEU A 392 7.01 9.02 10.05
C LEU A 392 5.94 9.98 9.56
N PHE A 393 5.93 10.34 8.27
CA PHE A 393 4.81 11.02 7.63
C PHE A 393 3.46 10.35 7.94
N PHE A 394 3.45 9.01 8.10
CA PHE A 394 2.29 8.23 8.48
C PHE A 394 2.18 7.94 9.99
N SER A 395 2.80 8.75 10.86
CA SER A 395 2.76 8.54 12.31
C SER A 395 1.34 8.41 12.84
N ILE A 396 1.09 7.38 13.64
CA ILE A 396 -0.22 7.10 14.24
C ILE A 396 -0.55 8.13 15.33
N LYS A 397 0.48 8.63 16.03
CA LYS A 397 0.35 9.70 17.02
C LYS A 397 -0.03 11.01 16.37
N GLU A 398 0.70 11.41 15.33
CA GLU A 398 0.48 12.68 14.62
C GLU A 398 -0.84 12.66 13.83
N MET A 399 -1.29 11.47 13.41
CA MET A 399 -2.65 11.28 12.90
C MET A 399 -3.74 11.40 13.97
N GLY A 400 -3.38 11.50 15.26
CA GLY A 400 -4.31 11.56 16.38
C GLY A 400 -5.07 10.25 16.63
N LEU A 401 -4.58 9.12 16.11
CA LEU A 401 -5.27 7.84 16.22
C LEU A 401 -5.04 7.15 17.57
N SER A 402 -3.85 7.27 18.15
CA SER A 402 -3.51 6.71 19.47
C SER A 402 -2.29 7.40 20.08
N ASP A 403 -2.39 7.83 21.33
CA ASP A 403 -1.25 8.36 22.09
C ASP A 403 -0.45 7.25 22.79
N ASP A 404 -1.13 6.13 23.10
CA ASP A 404 -0.58 4.96 23.78
C ASP A 404 -0.01 3.94 22.76
N ILE A 405 1.00 4.41 22.02
CA ILE A 405 1.74 3.62 21.04
C ILE A 405 3.22 4.02 21.07
N SER A 406 4.12 3.06 20.90
CA SER A 406 5.55 3.33 20.76
C SER A 406 5.92 3.32 19.29
N GLU A 407 6.48 4.41 18.77
CA GLU A 407 6.91 4.52 17.38
C GLU A 407 8.44 4.59 17.34
N ILE A 408 9.08 3.68 16.59
CA ILE A 408 10.53 3.52 16.56
C ILE A 408 11.02 3.52 15.12
N VAL A 409 12.02 4.35 14.81
CA VAL A 409 12.72 4.35 13.53
C VAL A 409 13.94 3.42 13.62
N ILE A 410 14.08 2.50 12.66
CA ILE A 410 15.14 1.46 12.64
C ILE A 410 16.31 1.81 11.68
N GLY A 411 16.23 2.96 10.99
CA GLY A 411 17.19 3.40 9.97
C GLY A 411 18.34 4.28 10.43
#